data_AF-A0A3B9YP18-F1
#
_entry.id   AF-A0A3B9YP18-F1
#
_cell.length_a   1.000
_cell.length_b   1.000
_cell.length_c   1.000
_cell.angle_alpha   90.00
_cell.angle_beta   90.00
_cell.angle_gamma   90.00
#
_symmetry.space_group_name_H-M   'P 1'
#
loop_
_entity.id
_entity.type
_entity.pdbx_description
1 polymer ?
#
loop_
_entity_poly.entity_id
_entity_poly.type
_entity_poly.pdbx_seq_one_letter_code
_entity_poly.pdbx_strand_id
1 'polypeptide(L)'
;MIPELGQYVLTLALLCAVLQTILPAYGAATGDRALMRVASPVALAQAGLIALAFLALTYAYVQSDFSVANVAQNSHTEKPMLYKISGVWGNHEGSMLLWVLILGAFGAAVAVFGDILTPSFKARVLSVQGSIGVAFLLFILFTSNPFERMVPGPLQGQGLNPLLQDPGLAFHPPMLYAGYVGLSVAFSFAIAALLEGRVDAVWARWVRPWTLAAWVALTLGIAMGSWWAYYELGWGGWWAWDPVENASFIPWLAATALLHSAIVVERREALKSWTVLLAILAFSASLLGTFLVRSGVLTSVHAFATDPARGTFILAILGVFIGGSLALYAWRARDLSGGGVFAPVSRESAILLNNVVLTVAAAAVLLATLYPLIYQALTDASLSVGPQVYNFFFPPIVSLGLVAIPIGVFLTWRRARLDLPVEHLLPAFAQSLAVVCVTLAFFGLPDWAAALGLGLATWIVTGSL
;
A
#
# COMPACT_ATOMS: atom_id res chain seq x y z
N MET A 1 19.36 -29.16 4.20
CA MET A 1 20.45 -28.17 4.06
C MET A 1 19.99 -26.87 3.40
N ILE A 2 19.15 -26.91 2.36
CA ILE A 2 18.66 -25.67 1.71
C ILE A 2 17.77 -24.82 2.64
N PRO A 3 16.83 -25.40 3.42
CA PRO A 3 16.07 -24.63 4.41
C PRO A 3 16.94 -23.97 5.48
N GLU A 4 17.99 -24.66 5.94
CA GLU A 4 18.94 -24.13 6.91
C GLU A 4 19.77 -22.97 6.33
N LEU A 5 20.15 -23.06 5.04
CA LEU A 5 20.76 -21.93 4.32
C LEU A 5 19.80 -20.74 4.25
N GLY A 6 18.52 -20.98 3.91
CA GLY A 6 17.48 -19.96 3.86
C GLY A 6 17.33 -19.20 5.19
N GLN A 7 17.28 -19.94 6.31
CA GLN A 7 17.26 -19.38 7.65
C GLN A 7 18.51 -18.55 7.98
N TYR A 8 19.68 -19.07 7.60
CA TYR A 8 20.95 -18.39 7.85
C TYR A 8 21.04 -17.06 7.10
N VAL A 9 20.76 -17.06 5.79
CA VAL A 9 20.84 -15.83 4.99
C VAL A 9 19.76 -14.81 5.36
N LEU A 10 18.60 -15.26 5.83
CA LEU A 10 17.56 -14.37 6.37
C LEU A 10 18.02 -13.68 7.66
N THR A 11 18.76 -14.40 8.51
CA THR A 11 19.39 -13.85 9.72
C THR A 11 20.49 -12.84 9.35
N LEU A 12 21.31 -13.12 8.34
CA LEU A 12 22.28 -12.16 7.81
C LEU A 12 21.59 -10.92 7.22
N ALA A 13 20.45 -11.09 6.54
CA ALA A 13 19.68 -9.97 6.02
C ALA A 13 19.22 -9.04 7.15
N LEU A 14 18.85 -9.56 8.32
CA LEU A 14 18.53 -8.76 9.50
C LEU A 14 19.75 -7.94 9.97
N LEU A 15 20.94 -8.55 10.01
CA LEU A 15 22.17 -7.82 10.36
C LEU A 15 22.45 -6.69 9.35
N CYS A 16 22.30 -6.95 8.06
CA CYS A 16 22.39 -5.91 7.04
C CYS A 16 21.34 -4.81 7.24
N ALA A 17 20.09 -5.15 7.56
CA ALA A 17 19.04 -4.17 7.82
C ALA A 17 19.40 -3.26 9.01
N VAL A 18 19.94 -3.82 10.11
CA VAL A 18 20.41 -3.05 11.27
C VAL A 18 21.54 -2.10 10.88
N LEU A 19 22.52 -2.59 10.11
CA LEU A 19 23.62 -1.76 9.61
C LEU A 19 23.12 -0.65 8.68
N GLN A 20 22.17 -0.95 7.79
CA GLN A 20 21.54 0.00 6.88
C GLN A 20 20.76 1.08 7.64
N THR A 21 20.11 0.73 8.75
CA THR A 21 19.42 1.70 9.60
C THR A 21 20.38 2.62 10.33
N ILE A 22 21.40 2.07 10.99
CA ILE A 22 22.16 2.82 11.99
C ILE A 22 23.30 3.62 11.34
N LEU A 23 24.14 2.99 10.52
CA LEU A 23 25.39 3.60 10.06
C LEU A 23 25.15 4.82 9.16
N PRO A 24 24.28 4.76 8.14
CA PRO A 24 24.04 5.92 7.29
C PRO A 24 23.29 7.04 8.00
N ALA A 25 22.36 6.72 8.92
CA ALA A 25 21.69 7.72 9.73
C ALA A 25 22.66 8.46 10.65
N TYR A 26 23.58 7.73 11.31
CA TYR A 26 24.62 8.32 12.13
C TYR A 26 25.61 9.16 11.29
N GLY A 27 26.00 8.65 10.11
CA GLY A 27 26.79 9.42 9.14
C GLY A 27 26.11 10.72 8.74
N ALA A 28 24.83 10.67 8.37
CA ALA A 28 24.02 11.84 8.03
C ALA A 28 23.85 12.85 9.18
N ALA A 29 23.87 12.39 10.43
CA ALA A 29 23.79 13.26 11.61
C ALA A 29 25.13 13.93 11.96
N THR A 30 26.26 13.26 11.68
CA THR A 30 27.62 13.74 12.02
C THR A 30 28.34 14.40 10.84
N GLY A 31 27.81 14.27 9.62
CA GLY A 31 28.48 14.72 8.39
C GLY A 31 29.53 13.74 7.85
N ASP A 32 29.64 12.54 8.41
CA ASP A 32 30.60 11.53 7.97
C ASP A 32 30.18 10.86 6.65
N ARG A 33 30.91 11.18 5.58
CA ARG A 33 30.68 10.63 4.23
C ARG A 33 31.02 9.15 4.10
N ALA A 34 31.94 8.61 4.90
CA ALA A 34 32.27 7.19 4.86
C ALA A 34 31.10 6.36 5.36
N LEU A 35 30.50 6.77 6.48
CA LEU A 35 29.32 6.12 7.03
C LEU A 35 28.08 6.26 6.14
N MET A 36 27.86 7.42 5.50
CA MET A 36 26.77 7.58 4.53
C MET A 36 26.92 6.63 3.32
N ARG A 37 28.15 6.40 2.84
CA ARG A 37 28.41 5.53 1.69
C ARG A 37 28.09 4.06 1.95
N VAL A 38 27.96 3.65 3.20
CA VAL A 38 27.54 2.29 3.57
C VAL A 38 26.09 1.99 3.16
N ALA A 39 25.25 3.02 3.01
CA ALA A 39 23.82 2.86 2.77
C ALA A 39 23.49 1.99 1.54
N SER A 40 24.10 2.30 0.39
CA SER A 40 23.76 1.64 -0.88
C SER A 40 24.28 0.21 -0.97
N PRO A 41 25.55 -0.10 -0.65
CA PRO A 41 26.04 -1.48 -0.65
C PRO A 41 25.27 -2.39 0.31
N VAL A 42 24.94 -1.91 1.51
CA VAL A 42 24.22 -2.73 2.50
C VAL A 42 22.77 -2.95 2.09
N ALA A 43 22.10 -1.97 1.48
CA ALA A 43 20.76 -2.15 0.92
C ALA A 43 20.73 -3.21 -0.19
N LEU A 44 21.74 -3.20 -1.07
CA LEU A 44 21.88 -4.21 -2.12
C LEU A 44 22.19 -5.60 -1.54
N ALA A 45 23.06 -5.68 -0.54
CA ALA A 45 23.38 -6.93 0.15
C ALA A 45 22.15 -7.49 0.87
N GLN A 46 21.39 -6.66 1.59
CA GLN A 46 20.15 -7.06 2.24
C GLN A 46 19.16 -7.62 1.22
N ALA A 47 18.91 -6.91 0.10
CA ALA A 47 18.00 -7.37 -0.94
C ALA A 47 18.44 -8.72 -1.54
N GLY A 48 19.74 -8.89 -1.82
CA GLY A 48 20.29 -10.14 -2.33
C GLY A 48 20.14 -11.31 -1.35
N LEU A 49 20.36 -11.07 -0.05
CA LEU A 49 20.19 -12.10 0.99
C LEU A 49 18.73 -12.50 1.17
N ILE A 50 17.79 -11.54 1.14
CA ILE A 50 16.35 -11.84 1.18
C ILE A 50 15.92 -12.60 -0.07
N ALA A 51 16.40 -12.22 -1.26
CA ALA A 51 16.13 -12.93 -2.50
C ALA A 51 16.64 -14.38 -2.44
N LEU A 52 17.83 -14.60 -1.89
CA LEU A 52 18.36 -15.96 -1.70
C LEU A 52 17.52 -16.78 -0.72
N ALA A 53 17.04 -16.18 0.39
CA ALA A 53 16.09 -16.84 1.29
C ALA A 53 14.80 -17.22 0.53
N PHE A 54 14.21 -16.29 -0.20
CA PHE A 54 12.98 -16.54 -0.96
C PHE A 54 13.14 -17.65 -2.00
N LEU A 55 14.28 -17.70 -2.70
CA LEU A 55 14.61 -18.77 -3.64
C LEU A 55 14.81 -20.12 -2.92
N ALA A 56 15.44 -20.13 -1.73
CA ALA A 56 15.59 -21.35 -0.94
C ALA A 56 14.22 -21.92 -0.49
N LEU A 57 13.29 -21.05 -0.07
CA LEU A 57 11.92 -21.46 0.26
C LEU A 57 11.18 -21.97 -0.99
N THR A 58 11.29 -21.25 -2.11
CA THR A 58 10.69 -21.65 -3.39
C THR A 58 11.20 -23.03 -3.82
N TYR A 59 12.50 -23.29 -3.68
CA TYR A 59 13.09 -24.59 -3.96
C TYR A 59 12.45 -25.69 -3.08
N ALA A 60 12.27 -25.44 -1.78
CA ALA A 60 11.64 -26.40 -0.86
C ALA A 60 10.20 -26.73 -1.28
N TYR A 61 9.42 -25.72 -1.72
CA TYR A 61 8.07 -25.94 -2.26
C TYR A 61 8.07 -26.77 -3.55
N VAL A 62 8.95 -26.43 -4.50
CA VAL A 62 9.05 -27.13 -5.79
C VAL A 62 9.41 -28.60 -5.61
N GLN A 63 10.35 -28.88 -4.71
CA GLN A 63 10.77 -30.25 -4.37
C GLN A 63 9.82 -30.96 -3.41
N SER A 64 8.78 -30.29 -2.92
CA SER A 64 7.85 -30.85 -1.93
C SER A 64 8.60 -31.36 -0.68
N ASP A 65 9.56 -30.56 -0.19
CA ASP A 65 10.32 -30.86 1.01
C ASP A 65 9.48 -30.67 2.28
N PHE A 66 8.75 -31.72 2.64
CA PHE A 66 7.86 -31.74 3.81
C PHE A 66 8.60 -31.78 5.16
N SER A 67 9.92 -31.75 5.16
CA SER A 67 10.67 -31.49 6.40
C SER A 67 10.60 -30.02 6.82
N VAL A 68 10.07 -29.12 5.96
CA VAL A 68 9.73 -27.73 6.30
C VAL A 68 8.25 -27.66 6.65
N ALA A 69 7.91 -27.18 7.85
CA ALA A 69 6.53 -27.10 8.35
C ALA A 69 5.61 -26.33 7.40
N ASN A 70 6.09 -25.19 6.88
CA ASN A 70 5.33 -24.37 5.95
C ASN A 70 4.99 -25.12 4.64
N VAL A 71 5.97 -25.83 4.06
CA VAL A 71 5.77 -26.64 2.84
C VAL A 71 4.80 -27.79 3.11
N ALA A 72 4.94 -28.47 4.26
CA ALA A 72 4.07 -29.56 4.67
C ALA A 72 2.61 -29.12 4.85
N GLN A 73 2.38 -27.90 5.34
CA GLN A 73 1.02 -27.36 5.56
C GLN A 73 0.39 -26.81 4.29
N ASN A 74 1.19 -26.30 3.35
CA ASN A 74 0.68 -25.47 2.24
C ASN A 74 1.04 -26.01 0.84
N SER A 75 1.53 -27.24 0.71
CA SER A 75 1.86 -27.85 -0.57
C SER A 75 1.55 -29.35 -0.61
N HIS A 76 1.55 -29.94 -1.80
CA HIS A 76 1.36 -31.37 -2.02
C HIS A 76 2.11 -31.78 -3.30
N THR A 77 2.59 -33.02 -3.36
CA THR A 77 3.41 -33.54 -4.48
C THR A 77 2.69 -33.48 -5.82
N GLU A 78 1.40 -33.82 -5.81
CA GLU A 78 0.50 -33.79 -6.98
C GLU A 78 0.09 -32.39 -7.45
N LYS A 79 0.47 -31.30 -6.75
CA LYS A 79 0.11 -29.96 -7.21
C LYS A 79 0.82 -29.62 -8.53
N PRO A 80 0.12 -29.02 -9.50
CA PRO A 80 0.74 -28.37 -10.64
C PRO A 80 1.84 -27.40 -10.21
N MET A 81 2.88 -27.25 -11.04
CA MET A 81 4.06 -26.44 -10.71
C MET A 81 3.70 -24.99 -10.35
N LEU A 82 2.70 -24.42 -11.03
CA LEU A 82 2.18 -23.08 -10.72
C LEU A 82 1.84 -22.92 -9.24
N TYR A 83 1.12 -23.88 -8.66
CA TYR A 83 0.68 -23.85 -7.26
C TYR A 83 1.77 -24.27 -6.28
N LYS A 84 2.79 -25.02 -6.72
CA LYS A 84 3.99 -25.20 -5.91
C LYS A 84 4.73 -23.88 -5.74
N ILE A 85 4.90 -23.10 -6.82
CA ILE A 85 5.56 -21.80 -6.76
C ILE A 85 4.68 -20.78 -6.03
N SER A 86 3.41 -20.62 -6.40
CA SER A 86 2.53 -19.63 -5.76
C SER A 86 2.15 -19.99 -4.32
N GLY A 87 2.25 -21.28 -3.97
CA GLY A 87 2.12 -21.74 -2.59
C GLY A 87 3.14 -21.10 -1.64
N VAL A 88 4.27 -20.60 -2.14
CA VAL A 88 5.25 -19.83 -1.36
C VAL A 88 4.60 -18.61 -0.72
N TRP A 89 3.73 -17.88 -1.42
CA TRP A 89 3.05 -16.69 -0.87
C TRP A 89 1.56 -16.89 -0.60
N GLY A 90 1.02 -18.09 -0.80
CA GLY A 90 -0.36 -18.45 -0.48
C GLY A 90 -0.63 -18.75 1.00
N ASN A 91 0.34 -18.49 1.87
CA ASN A 91 0.29 -18.72 3.31
C ASN A 91 0.82 -17.51 4.07
N HIS A 92 0.74 -17.54 5.39
CA HIS A 92 1.18 -16.42 6.22
C HIS A 92 2.69 -16.17 6.11
N GLU A 93 3.53 -17.12 6.49
CA GLU A 93 4.98 -16.94 6.68
C GLU A 93 5.68 -16.58 5.36
N GLY A 94 5.33 -17.26 4.28
CA GLY A 94 5.95 -17.01 2.98
C GLY A 94 5.41 -15.76 2.27
N SER A 95 4.16 -15.34 2.54
CA SER A 95 3.68 -14.01 2.10
C SER A 95 4.43 -12.86 2.78
N MET A 96 4.84 -13.04 4.03
CA MET A 96 5.67 -12.06 4.74
C MET A 96 7.10 -12.05 4.22
N LEU A 97 7.63 -13.20 3.79
CA LEU A 97 8.90 -13.25 3.07
C LEU A 97 8.83 -12.54 1.71
N LEU A 98 7.73 -12.71 0.95
CA LEU A 98 7.47 -11.93 -0.27
C LEU A 98 7.37 -10.43 0.02
N TRP A 99 6.71 -10.05 1.11
CA TRP A 99 6.59 -8.66 1.55
C TRP A 99 7.97 -8.01 1.78
N VAL A 100 8.87 -8.68 2.52
CA VAL A 100 10.23 -8.14 2.75
C VAL A 100 11.13 -8.23 1.51
N LEU A 101 10.89 -9.19 0.61
CA LEU A 101 11.57 -9.25 -0.68
C LEU A 101 11.26 -8.00 -1.51
N ILE A 102 9.99 -7.63 -1.59
CA ILE A 102 9.54 -6.43 -2.30
C ILE A 102 10.10 -5.17 -1.62
N LEU A 103 10.13 -5.11 -0.28
CA LEU A 103 10.74 -4.00 0.46
C LEU A 103 12.24 -3.87 0.11
N GLY A 104 12.97 -4.99 0.16
CA GLY A 104 14.38 -5.05 -0.20
C GLY A 104 14.61 -4.62 -1.64
N ALA A 105 13.76 -5.03 -2.58
CA ALA A 105 13.83 -4.62 -3.98
C ALA A 105 13.63 -3.10 -4.16
N PHE A 106 12.66 -2.50 -3.47
CA PHE A 106 12.48 -1.04 -3.46
C PHE A 106 13.67 -0.31 -2.83
N GLY A 107 14.20 -0.81 -1.71
CA GLY A 107 15.41 -0.28 -1.08
C GLY A 107 16.63 -0.34 -1.99
N ALA A 108 16.84 -1.47 -2.68
CA ALA A 108 17.88 -1.65 -3.69
C ALA A 108 17.68 -0.71 -4.89
N ALA A 109 16.45 -0.53 -5.35
CA ALA A 109 16.15 0.39 -6.44
C ALA A 109 16.44 1.85 -6.06
N VAL A 110 16.14 2.28 -4.84
CA VAL A 110 16.57 3.60 -4.33
C VAL A 110 18.09 3.69 -4.24
N ALA A 111 18.77 2.62 -3.83
CA ALA A 111 20.22 2.56 -3.78
C ALA A 111 20.88 2.70 -5.17
N VAL A 112 20.29 2.12 -6.21
CA VAL A 112 20.82 2.16 -7.58
C VAL A 112 20.45 3.45 -8.31
N PHE A 113 19.20 3.90 -8.22
CA PHE A 113 18.71 5.04 -9.01
C PHE A 113 18.78 6.38 -8.26
N GLY A 114 19.19 6.38 -6.99
CA GLY A 114 19.20 7.57 -6.12
C GLY A 114 20.47 8.42 -6.13
N ASP A 115 21.40 8.25 -7.08
CA ASP A 115 22.71 8.93 -7.05
C ASP A 115 22.67 10.45 -7.25
N ILE A 116 21.59 10.95 -7.82
CA ILE A 116 21.31 12.38 -7.97
C ILE A 116 20.80 13.04 -6.68
N LEU A 117 20.42 12.25 -5.67
CA LEU A 117 20.09 12.76 -4.34
C LEU A 117 21.38 13.20 -3.63
N THR A 118 21.26 14.16 -2.70
CA THR A 118 22.40 14.49 -1.85
C THR A 118 22.79 13.27 -1.00
N PRO A 119 24.09 13.08 -0.67
CA PRO A 119 24.53 11.93 0.11
C PRO A 119 23.81 11.77 1.46
N SER A 120 23.55 12.88 2.16
CA SER A 120 22.80 12.88 3.43
C SER A 120 21.36 12.41 3.22
N PHE A 121 20.67 12.94 2.20
CA PHE A 121 19.28 12.62 1.97
C PHE A 121 19.11 11.16 1.54
N LYS A 122 19.95 10.67 0.61
CA LYS A 122 19.98 9.25 0.20
C LYS A 122 20.25 8.33 1.40
N ALA A 123 21.22 8.68 2.25
CA ALA A 123 21.53 7.93 3.46
C ALA A 123 20.33 7.83 4.40
N ARG A 124 19.64 8.96 4.67
CA ARG A 124 18.44 8.98 5.52
C ARG A 124 17.29 8.16 4.95
N VAL A 125 17.01 8.28 3.65
CA VAL A 125 15.96 7.48 2.98
C VAL A 125 16.25 5.99 3.12
N LEU A 126 17.48 5.57 2.81
CA LEU A 126 17.87 4.16 2.92
C LEU A 126 17.89 3.68 4.37
N SER A 127 18.22 4.52 5.35
CA SER A 127 18.13 4.17 6.77
C SER A 127 16.69 3.95 7.25
N VAL A 128 15.74 4.76 6.78
CA VAL A 128 14.32 4.54 7.10
C VAL A 128 13.79 3.28 6.41
N GLN A 129 14.19 3.02 5.17
CA GLN A 129 13.90 1.74 4.50
C GLN A 129 14.47 0.55 5.29
N GLY A 130 15.72 0.67 5.74
CA GLY A 130 16.38 -0.35 6.56
C GLY A 130 15.64 -0.60 7.86
N SER A 131 15.09 0.43 8.52
CA SER A 131 14.40 0.25 9.81
C SER A 131 13.09 -0.50 9.66
N ILE A 132 12.36 -0.26 8.56
CA ILE A 132 11.20 -1.07 8.18
C ILE A 132 11.65 -2.52 7.95
N GLY A 133 12.77 -2.71 7.27
CA GLY A 133 13.40 -4.01 7.06
C GLY A 133 13.71 -4.74 8.36
N VAL A 134 14.34 -4.06 9.34
CA VAL A 134 14.62 -4.61 10.67
C VAL A 134 13.33 -5.10 11.33
N ALA A 135 12.30 -4.26 11.37
CA ALA A 135 11.04 -4.59 12.05
C ALA A 135 10.39 -5.85 11.47
N PHE A 136 10.29 -5.95 10.14
CA PHE A 136 9.65 -7.09 9.49
C PHE A 136 10.54 -8.34 9.44
N LEU A 137 11.86 -8.22 9.36
CA LEU A 137 12.76 -9.36 9.46
C LEU A 137 12.76 -9.95 10.89
N LEU A 138 12.69 -9.11 11.92
CA LEU A 138 12.48 -9.59 13.30
C LEU A 138 11.13 -10.31 13.43
N PHE A 139 10.06 -9.73 12.89
CA PHE A 139 8.74 -10.36 12.88
C PHE A 139 8.77 -11.77 12.25
N ILE A 140 9.40 -11.89 11.07
CA ILE A 140 9.56 -13.18 10.37
C ILE A 140 10.38 -14.15 11.23
N LEU A 141 11.56 -13.75 11.72
CA LEU A 141 12.44 -14.66 12.43
C LEU A 141 11.88 -15.16 13.77
N PHE A 142 11.08 -14.34 14.47
CA PHE A 142 10.56 -14.69 15.79
C PHE A 142 9.14 -15.26 15.82
N THR A 143 8.27 -14.85 14.90
CA THR A 143 6.83 -15.17 15.00
C THR A 143 6.24 -15.78 13.73
N SER A 144 6.98 -15.74 12.62
CA SER A 144 6.45 -16.06 11.28
C SER A 144 7.53 -16.73 10.42
N ASN A 145 8.26 -17.69 10.99
CA ASN A 145 9.45 -18.25 10.36
C ASN A 145 9.09 -19.27 9.25
N PRO A 146 9.38 -19.00 7.97
CA PRO A 146 9.00 -19.89 6.89
C PRO A 146 9.89 -21.15 6.76
N PHE A 147 11.02 -21.21 7.48
CA PHE A 147 11.97 -22.32 7.45
C PHE A 147 11.86 -23.24 8.68
N GLU A 148 10.81 -23.09 9.48
CA GLU A 148 10.57 -23.95 10.64
C GLU A 148 10.59 -25.44 10.22
N ARG A 149 11.38 -26.23 10.94
CA ARG A 149 11.64 -27.63 10.61
C ARG A 149 10.64 -28.54 11.30
N MET A 150 10.16 -29.53 10.56
CA MET A 150 9.28 -30.60 11.04
C MET A 150 9.97 -31.92 10.73
N VAL A 151 10.66 -32.50 11.72
CA VAL A 151 11.44 -33.74 11.54
C VAL A 151 11.00 -34.78 12.58
N PRO A 152 10.50 -35.96 12.16
CA PRO A 152 10.28 -36.38 10.76
C PRO A 152 9.14 -35.60 10.10
N GLY A 153 9.32 -35.25 8.83
CA GLY A 153 8.26 -34.64 8.01
C GLY A 153 7.24 -35.69 7.57
N PRO A 154 5.98 -35.31 7.29
CA PRO A 154 5.01 -36.26 6.76
C PRO A 154 5.41 -36.75 5.37
N LEU A 155 4.93 -37.95 5.00
CA LEU A 155 5.13 -38.48 3.64
C LEU A 155 4.44 -37.61 2.58
N GLN A 156 3.43 -36.86 2.98
CA GLN A 156 2.68 -35.98 2.09
C GLN A 156 2.21 -34.71 2.80
N GLY A 157 2.20 -33.59 2.08
CA GLY A 157 1.71 -32.32 2.59
C GLY A 157 0.19 -32.21 2.53
N GLN A 158 -0.38 -31.25 3.25
CA GLN A 158 -1.83 -31.04 3.37
C GLN A 158 -2.42 -30.36 2.13
N GLY A 159 -1.59 -29.78 1.26
CA GLY A 159 -2.02 -29.01 0.09
C GLY A 159 -2.47 -27.59 0.44
N LEU A 160 -2.73 -26.80 -0.60
CA LEU A 160 -3.33 -25.47 -0.45
C LEU A 160 -4.82 -25.57 -0.14
N ASN A 161 -5.34 -24.57 0.57
CA ASN A 161 -6.77 -24.31 0.64
C ASN A 161 -7.37 -24.38 -0.79
N PRO A 162 -8.44 -25.17 -1.02
CA PRO A 162 -9.07 -25.31 -2.33
C PRO A 162 -9.38 -23.98 -3.03
N LEU A 163 -9.85 -22.96 -2.29
CA LEU A 163 -10.16 -21.63 -2.83
C LEU A 163 -8.93 -20.89 -3.38
N LEU A 164 -7.73 -21.26 -2.93
CA LEU A 164 -6.47 -20.67 -3.38
C LEU A 164 -5.90 -21.39 -4.60
N GLN A 165 -6.51 -22.47 -5.07
CA GLN A 165 -6.07 -23.21 -6.26
C GLN A 165 -6.59 -22.57 -7.54
N ASP A 166 -6.39 -21.27 -7.66
CA ASP A 166 -6.80 -20.45 -8.80
C ASP A 166 -5.60 -19.64 -9.34
N PRO A 167 -5.47 -19.40 -10.65
CA PRO A 167 -4.41 -18.56 -11.20
C PRO A 167 -4.33 -17.17 -10.56
N GLY A 168 -5.44 -16.62 -10.06
CA GLY A 168 -5.51 -15.38 -9.29
C GLY A 168 -4.52 -15.34 -8.13
N LEU A 169 -4.32 -16.47 -7.42
CA LEU A 169 -3.31 -16.58 -6.35
C LEU A 169 -1.90 -16.23 -6.85
N ALA A 170 -1.56 -16.59 -8.08
CA ALA A 170 -0.22 -16.39 -8.60
C ALA A 170 0.08 -14.92 -8.94
N PHE A 171 -0.94 -14.13 -9.29
CA PHE A 171 -0.75 -12.77 -9.83
C PHE A 171 -1.21 -11.66 -8.89
N HIS A 172 -2.33 -11.86 -8.19
CA HIS A 172 -2.94 -10.83 -7.35
C HIS A 172 -2.07 -10.43 -6.15
N PRO A 173 -1.63 -11.36 -5.26
CA PRO A 173 -0.86 -10.99 -4.07
C PRO A 173 0.47 -10.29 -4.39
N PRO A 174 1.28 -10.72 -5.39
CA PRO A 174 2.49 -9.99 -5.76
C PRO A 174 2.23 -8.54 -6.19
N MET A 175 1.18 -8.28 -6.99
CA MET A 175 0.83 -6.91 -7.38
C MET A 175 0.34 -6.08 -6.20
N LEU A 176 -0.50 -6.67 -5.33
CA LEU A 176 -1.01 -6.00 -4.15
C LEU A 176 0.14 -5.62 -3.19
N TYR A 177 1.08 -6.54 -2.94
CA TYR A 177 2.24 -6.26 -2.11
C TYR A 177 3.21 -5.27 -2.76
N ALA A 178 3.42 -5.33 -4.08
CA ALA A 178 4.20 -4.30 -4.78
C ALA A 178 3.60 -2.91 -4.58
N GLY A 179 2.28 -2.81 -4.51
CA GLY A 179 1.56 -1.59 -4.16
C GLY A 179 1.73 -1.16 -2.70
N TYR A 180 1.38 -2.02 -1.75
CA TYR A 180 1.45 -1.74 -0.29
C TYR A 180 2.86 -1.33 0.13
N VAL A 181 3.83 -2.17 -0.26
CA VAL A 181 5.22 -2.01 0.15
C VAL A 181 5.88 -0.91 -0.65
N GLY A 182 5.46 -0.65 -1.90
CA GLY A 182 5.97 0.47 -2.69
C GLY A 182 5.74 1.84 -2.03
N LEU A 183 4.63 2.01 -1.30
CA LEU A 183 4.36 3.24 -0.53
C LEU A 183 5.38 3.47 0.60
N SER A 184 6.13 2.45 1.04
CA SER A 184 7.22 2.61 2.01
C SER A 184 8.32 3.55 1.52
N VAL A 185 8.53 3.66 0.21
CA VAL A 185 9.52 4.57 -0.37
C VAL A 185 9.05 6.01 -0.18
N ALA A 186 7.80 6.32 -0.57
CA ALA A 186 7.23 7.65 -0.34
C ALA A 186 7.26 8.04 1.15
N PHE A 187 6.94 7.10 2.05
CA PHE A 187 7.12 7.27 3.49
C PHE A 187 8.56 7.57 3.88
N SER A 188 9.53 6.80 3.39
CA SER A 188 10.95 6.98 3.72
C SER A 188 11.49 8.33 3.26
N PHE A 189 11.08 8.79 2.08
CA PHE A 189 11.36 10.14 1.58
C PHE A 189 10.71 11.22 2.44
N ALA A 190 9.49 11.02 2.94
CA ALA A 190 8.82 11.96 3.82
C ALA A 190 9.53 12.07 5.18
N ILE A 191 9.89 10.94 5.80
CA ILE A 191 10.66 10.94 7.07
C ILE A 191 12.04 11.57 6.88
N ALA A 192 12.76 11.22 5.81
CA ALA A 192 14.06 11.83 5.51
C ALA A 192 13.95 13.35 5.34
N ALA A 193 12.92 13.84 4.66
CA ALA A 193 12.68 15.27 4.46
C ALA A 193 12.35 16.00 5.77
N LEU A 194 11.57 15.37 6.66
CA LEU A 194 11.30 15.88 8.01
C LEU A 194 12.59 15.96 8.85
N LEU A 195 13.45 14.95 8.75
CA LEU A 195 14.74 14.93 9.46
C LEU A 195 15.72 16.00 8.94
N GLU A 196 15.72 16.27 7.63
CA GLU A 196 16.54 17.35 7.04
C GLU A 196 15.90 18.75 7.17
N GLY A 197 14.61 18.83 7.47
CA GLY A 197 13.85 20.08 7.50
C GLY A 197 13.67 20.72 6.13
N ARG A 198 13.70 19.93 5.05
CA ARG A 198 13.62 20.43 3.66
C ARG A 198 12.65 19.62 2.83
N VAL A 199 11.59 20.28 2.36
CA VAL A 199 10.62 19.76 1.39
C VAL A 199 10.56 20.78 0.26
N ASP A 200 11.08 20.43 -0.91
CA ASP A 200 11.14 21.31 -2.08
C ASP A 200 10.55 20.63 -3.33
N ALA A 201 10.58 21.33 -4.45
CA ALA A 201 10.13 20.78 -5.73
C ALA A 201 10.97 19.56 -6.18
N VAL A 202 12.25 19.49 -5.80
CA VAL A 202 13.12 18.35 -6.11
C VAL A 202 12.60 17.11 -5.40
N TRP A 203 12.34 17.21 -4.10
CA TRP A 203 11.73 16.16 -3.28
C TRP A 203 10.44 15.63 -3.92
N ALA A 204 9.54 16.53 -4.33
CA ALA A 204 8.26 16.13 -4.93
C ALA A 204 8.44 15.37 -6.26
N ARG A 205 9.40 15.78 -7.10
CA ARG A 205 9.76 15.05 -8.33
C ARG A 205 10.28 13.65 -8.06
N TRP A 206 10.93 13.43 -6.93
CA TRP A 206 11.43 12.12 -6.52
C TRP A 206 10.33 11.22 -5.96
N VAL A 207 9.47 11.75 -5.10
CA VAL A 207 8.40 10.95 -4.48
C VAL A 207 7.38 10.46 -5.50
N ARG A 208 7.04 11.31 -6.49
CA ARG A 208 5.93 11.05 -7.41
C ARG A 208 6.07 9.77 -8.25
N PRO A 209 7.20 9.45 -8.90
CA PRO A 209 7.38 8.18 -9.61
C PRO A 209 7.22 6.94 -8.73
N TRP A 210 7.73 6.97 -7.50
CA TRP A 210 7.59 5.85 -6.55
C TRP A 210 6.14 5.67 -6.11
N THR A 211 5.46 6.75 -5.75
CA THR A 211 4.03 6.72 -5.43
C THR A 211 3.22 6.23 -6.63
N LEU A 212 3.57 6.64 -7.85
CA LEU A 212 2.86 6.23 -9.07
C LEU A 212 3.04 4.74 -9.34
N ALA A 213 4.26 4.21 -9.21
CA ALA A 213 4.52 2.78 -9.36
C ALA A 213 3.72 1.97 -8.34
N ALA A 214 3.72 2.39 -7.07
CA ALA A 214 2.93 1.77 -6.01
C ALA A 214 1.41 1.85 -6.28
N TRP A 215 0.93 3.01 -6.74
CA TRP A 215 -0.47 3.23 -7.08
C TRP A 215 -0.94 2.38 -8.26
N VAL A 216 -0.13 2.24 -9.32
CA VAL A 216 -0.42 1.35 -10.45
C VAL A 216 -0.50 -0.10 -9.98
N ALA A 217 0.46 -0.55 -9.17
CA ALA A 217 0.47 -1.90 -8.62
C ALA A 217 -0.75 -2.17 -7.71
N LEU A 218 -1.12 -1.21 -6.84
CA LEU A 218 -2.37 -1.27 -6.07
C LEU A 218 -3.59 -1.37 -6.96
N THR A 219 -3.67 -0.56 -8.02
CA THR A 219 -4.80 -0.54 -8.95
C THR A 219 -4.97 -1.89 -9.64
N LEU A 220 -3.88 -2.47 -10.14
CA LEU A 220 -3.88 -3.80 -10.75
C LEU A 220 -4.20 -4.89 -9.71
N GLY A 221 -3.61 -4.81 -8.52
CA GLY A 221 -3.88 -5.73 -7.42
C GLY A 221 -5.36 -5.74 -7.05
N ILE A 222 -5.96 -4.58 -6.81
CA ILE A 222 -7.38 -4.43 -6.48
C ILE A 222 -8.25 -4.94 -7.62
N ALA A 223 -8.00 -4.53 -8.87
CA ALA A 223 -8.79 -4.96 -10.01
C ALA A 223 -8.77 -6.49 -10.22
N MET A 224 -7.59 -7.13 -10.12
CA MET A 224 -7.47 -8.58 -10.22
C MET A 224 -8.12 -9.28 -9.02
N GLY A 225 -8.01 -8.71 -7.81
CA GLY A 225 -8.64 -9.26 -6.60
C GLY A 225 -10.16 -9.24 -6.71
N SER A 226 -10.73 -8.10 -7.13
CA SER A 226 -12.16 -7.95 -7.42
C SER A 226 -12.67 -8.94 -8.48
N TRP A 227 -11.88 -9.16 -9.53
CA TRP A 227 -12.22 -10.16 -10.55
C TRP A 227 -12.23 -11.57 -9.99
N TRP A 228 -11.17 -11.95 -9.25
CA TRP A 228 -11.08 -13.26 -8.62
C TRP A 228 -12.22 -13.50 -7.63
N ALA A 229 -12.48 -12.55 -6.74
CA ALA A 229 -13.55 -12.62 -5.75
C ALA A 229 -14.94 -12.78 -6.40
N TYR A 230 -15.18 -12.11 -7.53
CA TYR A 230 -16.47 -12.15 -8.23
C TYR A 230 -16.88 -13.59 -8.61
N TYR A 231 -15.96 -14.39 -9.17
CA TYR A 231 -16.29 -15.75 -9.61
C TYR A 231 -15.99 -16.81 -8.55
N GLU A 232 -15.00 -16.63 -7.68
CA GLU A 232 -14.61 -17.63 -6.69
C GLU A 232 -15.51 -17.58 -5.44
N LEU A 233 -15.81 -16.38 -4.93
CA LEU A 233 -16.55 -16.21 -3.68
C LEU A 233 -18.07 -16.09 -3.89
N GLY A 234 -18.52 -15.92 -5.13
CA GLY A 234 -19.95 -15.93 -5.47
C GLY A 234 -20.78 -14.85 -4.77
N TRP A 235 -20.16 -13.74 -4.36
CA TRP A 235 -20.79 -12.65 -3.58
C TRP A 235 -21.87 -11.86 -4.34
N GLY A 236 -22.15 -12.23 -5.59
CA GLY A 236 -23.13 -11.53 -6.42
C GLY A 236 -22.67 -10.13 -6.88
N GLY A 237 -21.39 -9.79 -6.70
CA GLY A 237 -20.82 -8.50 -7.09
C GLY A 237 -19.28 -8.50 -7.04
N TRP A 238 -18.67 -7.47 -7.62
CA TRP A 238 -17.21 -7.32 -7.76
C TRP A 238 -16.53 -6.68 -6.53
N TRP A 239 -17.32 -6.24 -5.55
CA TRP A 239 -16.86 -5.59 -4.32
C TRP A 239 -17.90 -5.80 -3.23
N ALA A 240 -17.47 -6.25 -2.05
CA ALA A 240 -18.35 -6.52 -0.91
C ALA A 240 -18.03 -5.69 0.34
N TRP A 241 -17.08 -4.76 0.27
CA TRP A 241 -16.61 -3.99 1.42
C TRP A 241 -16.06 -4.89 2.55
N ASP A 242 -15.50 -6.05 2.19
CA ASP A 242 -14.82 -6.92 3.16
C ASP A 242 -13.62 -6.18 3.76
N PRO A 243 -13.27 -6.38 5.04
CA PRO A 243 -12.17 -5.65 5.65
C PRO A 243 -10.82 -5.80 4.94
N VAL A 244 -10.58 -6.93 4.24
CA VAL A 244 -9.34 -7.13 3.47
C VAL A 244 -9.38 -6.35 2.14
N GLU A 245 -10.54 -6.27 1.50
CA GLU A 245 -10.77 -5.36 0.37
C GLU A 245 -10.53 -3.91 0.81
N ASN A 246 -11.15 -3.48 1.92
CA ASN A 246 -11.03 -2.12 2.45
C ASN A 246 -9.59 -1.78 2.84
N ALA A 247 -8.85 -2.73 3.43
CA ALA A 247 -7.45 -2.59 3.76
C ALA A 247 -6.58 -2.22 2.56
N SER A 248 -6.95 -2.67 1.35
CA SER A 248 -6.25 -2.29 0.11
C SER A 248 -6.70 -0.98 -0.48
N PHE A 249 -7.97 -0.64 -0.28
CA PHE A 249 -8.57 0.54 -0.88
C PHE A 249 -8.20 1.85 -0.17
N ILE A 250 -8.08 1.82 1.17
CA ILE A 250 -7.69 2.99 1.98
C ILE A 250 -6.32 3.56 1.56
N PRO A 251 -5.23 2.77 1.45
CA PRO A 251 -3.94 3.29 0.97
C PRO A 251 -4.00 3.74 -0.50
N TRP A 252 -4.85 3.13 -1.33
CA TRP A 252 -5.05 3.58 -2.71
C TRP A 252 -5.66 4.99 -2.79
N LEU A 253 -6.67 5.30 -1.96
CA LEU A 253 -7.26 6.64 -1.87
C LEU A 253 -6.23 7.67 -1.37
N ALA A 254 -5.47 7.34 -0.33
CA ALA A 254 -4.42 8.19 0.20
C ALA A 254 -3.28 8.41 -0.81
N ALA A 255 -2.88 7.37 -1.55
CA ALA A 255 -1.88 7.45 -2.61
C ALA A 255 -2.38 8.31 -3.80
N THR A 256 -3.66 8.22 -4.14
CA THR A 256 -4.28 9.07 -5.16
C THR A 256 -4.20 10.54 -4.76
N ALA A 257 -4.56 10.88 -3.51
CA ALA A 257 -4.41 12.23 -2.99
C ALA A 257 -2.94 12.68 -2.97
N LEU A 258 -2.02 11.79 -2.57
CA LEU A 258 -0.58 12.06 -2.54
C LEU A 258 -0.03 12.42 -3.92
N LEU A 259 -0.40 11.67 -4.96
CA LEU A 259 0.02 11.94 -6.35
C LEU A 259 -0.36 13.35 -6.80
N HIS A 260 -1.62 13.74 -6.56
CA HIS A 260 -2.11 15.06 -6.93
C HIS A 260 -1.45 16.16 -6.09
N SER A 261 -1.30 15.94 -4.79
CA SER A 261 -0.62 16.89 -3.89
C SER A 261 0.85 17.10 -4.27
N ALA A 262 1.55 16.04 -4.66
CA ALA A 262 2.95 16.12 -5.09
C ALA A 262 3.13 17.00 -6.33
N ILE A 263 2.18 17.01 -7.26
CA ILE A 263 2.20 17.91 -8.43
C ILE A 263 2.14 19.38 -7.98
N VAL A 264 1.35 19.70 -6.95
CA VAL A 264 1.26 21.06 -6.41
C VAL A 264 2.58 21.47 -5.76
N VAL A 265 3.22 20.59 -4.99
CA VAL A 265 4.54 20.87 -4.40
C VAL A 265 5.58 21.06 -5.50
N GLU A 266 5.63 20.18 -6.50
CA GLU A 266 6.56 20.24 -7.62
C GLU A 266 6.44 21.54 -8.42
N ARG A 267 5.21 21.96 -8.71
CA ARG A 267 4.95 23.12 -9.57
C ARG A 267 4.99 24.44 -8.81
N ARG A 268 4.48 24.44 -7.56
CA ARG A 268 4.09 25.67 -6.85
C ARG A 268 4.71 25.81 -5.48
N GLU A 269 5.40 24.78 -5.00
CA GLU A 269 5.93 24.72 -3.64
C GLU A 269 4.87 25.02 -2.56
N ALA A 270 3.60 24.72 -2.86
CA ALA A 270 2.48 24.82 -1.93
C ALA A 270 2.08 23.43 -1.43
N LEU A 271 1.32 23.35 -0.33
CA LEU A 271 0.84 22.09 0.25
C LEU A 271 1.96 21.11 0.70
N LYS A 272 3.16 21.61 1.03
CA LYS A 272 4.31 20.80 1.46
C LYS A 272 3.96 19.90 2.66
N SER A 273 3.47 20.52 3.74
CA SER A 273 3.08 19.83 4.97
C SER A 273 1.99 18.77 4.72
N TRP A 274 0.96 19.13 3.94
CA TRP A 274 -0.11 18.20 3.55
C TRP A 274 0.40 17.00 2.75
N THR A 275 1.32 17.23 1.81
CA THR A 275 1.90 16.16 0.98
C THR A 275 2.74 15.19 1.81
N VAL A 276 3.51 15.70 2.78
CA VAL A 276 4.25 14.88 3.74
C VAL A 276 3.30 14.04 4.59
N LEU A 277 2.22 14.64 5.10
CA LEU A 277 1.21 13.92 5.88
C LEU A 277 0.57 12.80 5.06
N LEU A 278 0.20 13.06 3.80
CA LEU A 278 -0.36 12.04 2.90
C LEU A 278 0.60 10.88 2.65
N ALA A 279 1.90 11.14 2.51
CA ALA A 279 2.92 10.09 2.38
C ALA A 279 3.02 9.22 3.64
N ILE A 280 2.91 9.84 4.82
CA ILE A 280 2.86 9.13 6.10
C ILE A 280 1.60 8.27 6.20
N LEU A 281 0.44 8.86 5.91
CA LEU A 281 -0.85 8.18 6.02
C LEU A 281 -1.00 7.04 5.02
N ALA A 282 -0.51 7.18 3.79
CA ALA A 282 -0.62 6.14 2.76
C ALA A 282 0.13 4.85 3.15
N PHE A 283 1.36 4.96 3.64
CA PHE A 283 2.09 3.79 4.14
C PHE A 283 1.55 3.29 5.48
N SER A 284 1.12 4.20 6.37
CA SER A 284 0.47 3.82 7.64
C SER A 284 -0.79 2.99 7.40
N ALA A 285 -1.60 3.34 6.39
CA ALA A 285 -2.76 2.55 5.98
C ALA A 285 -2.36 1.17 5.43
N SER A 286 -1.22 1.06 4.73
CA SER A 286 -0.70 -0.24 4.26
C SER A 286 -0.22 -1.13 5.42
N LEU A 287 0.44 -0.55 6.42
CA LEU A 287 0.82 -1.25 7.66
C LEU A 287 -0.41 -1.70 8.43
N LEU A 288 -1.41 -0.82 8.57
CA LEU A 288 -2.68 -1.16 9.19
C LEU A 288 -3.38 -2.29 8.42
N GLY A 289 -3.40 -2.26 7.09
CA GLY A 289 -3.93 -3.36 6.30
C GLY A 289 -3.22 -4.69 6.60
N THR A 290 -1.90 -4.66 6.77
CA THR A 290 -1.13 -5.85 7.20
C THR A 290 -1.59 -6.34 8.57
N PHE A 291 -1.80 -5.45 9.54
CA PHE A 291 -2.37 -5.81 10.84
C PHE A 291 -3.75 -6.43 10.72
N LEU A 292 -4.68 -5.80 9.98
CA LEU A 292 -6.06 -6.28 9.85
C LEU A 292 -6.15 -7.68 9.24
N VAL A 293 -5.32 -7.97 8.22
CA VAL A 293 -5.33 -9.25 7.51
C VAL A 293 -4.61 -10.37 8.27
N ARG A 294 -3.63 -10.02 9.12
CA ARG A 294 -2.66 -10.99 9.66
C ARG A 294 -2.69 -11.15 11.18
N SER A 295 -3.39 -10.28 11.90
CA SER A 295 -3.49 -10.36 13.37
C SER A 295 -4.57 -11.35 13.87
N GLY A 296 -5.50 -11.75 13.01
CA GLY A 296 -6.67 -12.54 13.40
C GLY A 296 -7.69 -11.77 14.24
N VAL A 297 -7.55 -10.45 14.35
CA VAL A 297 -8.41 -9.58 15.16
C VAL A 297 -9.77 -9.33 14.48
N LEU A 298 -9.84 -9.43 13.16
CA LEU A 298 -11.08 -9.39 12.40
C LEU A 298 -11.49 -10.79 11.90
N THR A 299 -12.79 -11.05 11.91
CA THR A 299 -13.36 -12.16 11.14
C THR A 299 -13.41 -11.77 9.66
N SER A 300 -12.59 -12.40 8.83
CA SER A 300 -12.66 -12.27 7.36
C SER A 300 -12.34 -13.61 6.71
N VAL A 301 -12.99 -13.88 5.58
CA VAL A 301 -12.72 -15.06 4.74
C VAL A 301 -11.32 -15.05 4.13
N HIS A 302 -10.69 -13.88 4.08
CA HIS A 302 -9.35 -13.66 3.56
C HIS A 302 -8.25 -13.67 4.64
N ALA A 303 -8.62 -13.87 5.91
CA ALA A 303 -7.67 -13.88 7.02
C ALA A 303 -6.86 -15.20 7.04
N PHE A 304 -5.54 -15.08 7.22
CA PHE A 304 -4.63 -16.22 7.10
C PHE A 304 -4.15 -16.81 8.44
N ALA A 305 -4.37 -16.14 9.59
CA ALA A 305 -3.86 -16.62 10.88
C ALA A 305 -4.63 -16.04 12.09
N THR A 306 -4.70 -16.80 13.18
CA THR A 306 -5.28 -16.41 14.49
C THR A 306 -4.28 -16.59 15.64
N ASP A 307 -3.03 -16.16 15.45
CA ASP A 307 -2.00 -16.21 16.49
C ASP A 307 -1.85 -14.83 17.18
N PRO A 308 -2.22 -14.71 18.48
CA PRO A 308 -2.14 -13.45 19.23
C PRO A 308 -0.73 -12.84 19.26
N ALA A 309 0.33 -13.66 19.27
CA ALA A 309 1.71 -13.17 19.33
C ALA A 309 2.07 -12.37 18.07
N ARG A 310 1.60 -12.83 16.90
CA ARG A 310 1.78 -12.13 15.62
C ARG A 310 1.04 -10.80 15.61
N GLY A 311 -0.20 -10.79 16.11
CA GLY A 311 -1.01 -9.59 16.25
C GLY A 311 -0.34 -8.53 17.12
N THR A 312 0.16 -8.93 18.30
CA THR A 312 0.88 -8.01 19.22
C THR A 312 2.17 -7.47 18.59
N PHE A 313 2.94 -8.30 17.89
CA PHE A 313 4.18 -7.85 17.24
C PHE A 313 3.88 -6.82 16.15
N ILE A 314 2.92 -7.10 15.26
CA ILE A 314 2.53 -6.16 14.21
C ILE A 314 1.98 -4.87 14.83
N LEU A 315 1.17 -4.95 15.90
CA LEU A 315 0.69 -3.76 16.61
C LEU A 315 1.83 -2.89 17.14
N ALA A 316 2.91 -3.49 17.66
CA ALA A 316 4.11 -2.76 18.06
C ALA A 316 4.80 -2.07 16.87
N ILE A 317 4.89 -2.74 15.70
CA ILE A 317 5.37 -2.12 14.45
C ILE A 317 4.50 -0.90 14.09
N LEU A 318 3.18 -1.02 14.14
CA LEU A 318 2.27 0.10 13.89
C LEU A 318 2.53 1.25 14.87
N GLY A 319 2.62 0.97 16.16
CA GLY A 319 2.89 1.98 17.18
C GLY A 319 4.18 2.76 16.92
N VAL A 320 5.26 2.05 16.56
CA VAL A 320 6.55 2.67 16.26
C VAL A 320 6.50 3.51 14.99
N PHE A 321 6.02 2.95 13.87
CA PHE A 321 6.08 3.64 12.59
C PHE A 321 5.01 4.71 12.45
N ILE A 322 3.75 4.42 12.81
CA ILE A 322 2.65 5.39 12.72
C ILE A 322 2.82 6.45 13.81
N GLY A 323 2.96 6.03 15.07
CA GLY A 323 3.14 6.95 16.20
C GLY A 323 4.40 7.80 16.07
N GLY A 324 5.54 7.17 15.76
CA GLY A 324 6.82 7.86 15.59
C GLY A 324 6.83 8.85 14.41
N SER A 325 6.27 8.46 13.26
CA SER A 325 6.20 9.36 12.10
C SER A 325 5.25 10.54 12.30
N LEU A 326 4.08 10.32 12.90
CA LEU A 326 3.13 11.39 13.20
C LEU A 326 3.65 12.32 14.30
N ALA A 327 4.36 11.79 15.31
CA ALA A 327 5.04 12.61 16.31
C ALA A 327 6.15 13.47 15.70
N LEU A 328 6.99 12.89 14.84
CA LEU A 328 8.01 13.63 14.10
C LEU A 328 7.38 14.70 13.20
N TYR A 329 6.32 14.36 12.47
CA TYR A 329 5.55 15.30 11.67
C TYR A 329 5.00 16.44 12.52
N ALA A 330 4.36 16.16 13.65
CA ALA A 330 3.81 17.18 14.55
C ALA A 330 4.91 18.12 15.08
N TRP A 331 6.09 17.57 15.41
CA TRP A 331 7.24 18.36 15.87
C TRP A 331 7.80 19.27 14.78
N ARG A 332 7.91 18.77 13.53
CA ARG A 332 8.52 19.47 12.40
C ARG A 332 7.54 20.24 11.52
N ALA A 333 6.23 20.10 11.70
CA ALA A 333 5.21 20.68 10.82
C ALA A 333 5.31 22.20 10.69
N ARG A 334 5.77 22.88 11.75
CA ARG A 334 6.00 24.34 11.75
C ARG A 334 7.17 24.74 10.86
N ASP A 335 8.21 23.92 10.77
CA ASP A 335 9.37 24.15 9.90
C ASP A 335 8.99 23.99 8.41
N LEU A 336 7.89 23.26 8.14
CA LEU A 336 7.31 23.11 6.81
C LEU A 336 6.29 24.21 6.45
N SER A 337 6.03 25.15 7.36
CA SER A 337 5.10 26.25 7.13
C SER A 337 5.75 27.31 6.24
N GLY A 338 5.45 27.22 4.95
CA GLY A 338 5.96 28.12 3.92
C GLY A 338 5.66 27.55 2.54
N GLY A 339 5.11 28.37 1.64
CA GLY A 339 4.76 27.92 0.31
C GLY A 339 3.92 28.92 -0.50
N GLY A 340 3.68 28.57 -1.76
CA GLY A 340 3.01 29.47 -2.71
C GLY A 340 1.61 29.89 -2.28
N VAL A 341 1.34 31.20 -2.31
CA VAL A 341 0.00 31.77 -2.12
C VAL A 341 -0.85 31.53 -3.38
N PHE A 342 -2.07 31.06 -3.20
CA PHE A 342 -3.03 30.86 -4.28
C PHE A 342 -4.42 31.37 -3.86
N ALA A 343 -5.21 31.82 -4.83
CA ALA A 343 -6.56 32.30 -4.64
C ALA A 343 -7.52 31.13 -4.36
N PRO A 344 -8.64 31.37 -3.65
CA PRO A 344 -9.66 30.34 -3.38
C PRO A 344 -10.16 29.64 -4.66
N VAL A 345 -10.26 30.38 -5.77
CA VAL A 345 -10.53 29.82 -7.10
C VAL A 345 -9.20 29.67 -7.84
N SER A 346 -8.67 28.45 -7.88
CA SER A 346 -7.43 28.10 -8.56
C SER A 346 -7.32 26.58 -8.74
N ARG A 347 -6.39 26.13 -9.60
CA ARG A 347 -6.06 24.70 -9.73
C ARG A 347 -5.54 24.10 -8.42
N GLU A 348 -4.76 24.87 -7.65
CA GLU A 348 -4.29 24.47 -6.32
C GLU A 348 -5.45 24.16 -5.38
N SER A 349 -6.47 25.04 -5.32
CA SER A 349 -7.67 24.83 -4.50
C SER A 349 -8.50 23.63 -4.94
N ALA A 350 -8.64 23.40 -6.24
CA ALA A 350 -9.37 22.24 -6.75
C ALA A 350 -8.65 20.92 -6.41
N ILE A 351 -7.32 20.89 -6.53
CA ILE A 351 -6.52 19.73 -6.09
C ILE A 351 -6.63 19.53 -4.58
N LEU A 352 -6.59 20.62 -3.79
CA LEU A 352 -6.78 20.55 -2.35
C LEU A 352 -8.16 19.97 -1.99
N LEU A 353 -9.22 20.44 -2.65
CA LEU A 353 -10.58 19.92 -2.45
C LEU A 353 -10.67 18.42 -2.80
N ASN A 354 -10.10 18.02 -3.94
CA ASN A 354 -10.00 16.61 -4.32
C ASN A 354 -9.28 15.79 -3.25
N ASN A 355 -8.15 16.28 -2.74
CA ASN A 355 -7.42 15.60 -1.68
C ASN A 355 -8.23 15.50 -0.39
N VAL A 356 -8.98 16.54 -0.02
CA VAL A 356 -9.88 16.50 1.15
C VAL A 356 -10.98 15.45 0.94
N VAL A 357 -11.62 15.40 -0.22
CA VAL A 357 -12.64 14.39 -0.55
C VAL A 357 -12.07 12.98 -0.43
N LEU A 358 -10.91 12.72 -1.04
CA LEU A 358 -10.26 11.40 -0.99
C LEU A 358 -9.82 11.01 0.43
N THR A 359 -9.25 11.93 1.20
CA THR A 359 -8.83 11.67 2.59
C THR A 359 -10.04 11.45 3.50
N VAL A 360 -11.13 12.20 3.32
CA VAL A 360 -12.38 12.00 4.07
C VAL A 360 -13.01 10.66 3.72
N ALA A 361 -13.05 10.29 2.43
CA ALA A 361 -13.52 8.97 2.00
C ALA A 361 -12.69 7.84 2.61
N ALA A 362 -11.35 7.96 2.58
CA ALA A 362 -10.44 7.00 3.19
C ALA A 362 -10.66 6.88 4.70
N ALA A 363 -10.82 8.01 5.40
CA ALA A 363 -11.10 8.04 6.83
C ALA A 363 -12.46 7.42 7.17
N ALA A 364 -13.50 7.66 6.38
CA ALA A 364 -14.82 7.08 6.59
C ALA A 364 -14.81 5.55 6.41
N VAL A 365 -14.17 5.06 5.34
CA VAL A 365 -13.98 3.61 5.12
C VAL A 365 -13.16 2.99 6.25
N LEU A 366 -12.08 3.66 6.68
CA LEU A 366 -11.25 3.21 7.79
C LEU A 366 -12.05 3.11 9.09
N LEU A 367 -12.80 4.16 9.45
CA LEU A 367 -13.61 4.18 10.67
C LEU A 367 -14.68 3.09 10.64
N ALA A 368 -15.38 2.90 9.52
CA ALA A 368 -16.36 1.82 9.37
C ALA A 368 -15.71 0.43 9.47
N THR A 369 -14.51 0.26 8.92
CA THR A 369 -13.75 -1.00 8.98
C THR A 369 -13.28 -1.32 10.40
N LEU A 370 -12.85 -0.30 11.16
CA LEU A 370 -12.39 -0.46 12.54
C LEU A 370 -13.53 -0.48 13.57
N TYR A 371 -14.72 -0.03 13.22
CA TYR A 371 -15.86 0.10 14.14
C TYR A 371 -16.21 -1.21 14.86
N PRO A 372 -16.29 -2.38 14.20
CA PRO A 372 -16.46 -3.67 14.89
C PRO A 372 -15.47 -3.91 16.02
N LEU A 373 -14.19 -3.57 15.80
CA LEU A 373 -13.11 -3.79 16.78
C LEU A 373 -13.24 -2.86 17.98
N ILE A 374 -13.57 -1.59 17.71
CA ILE A 374 -13.79 -0.59 18.76
C ILE A 374 -15.01 -1.00 19.60
N TYR A 375 -16.11 -1.41 18.95
CA TYR A 375 -17.32 -1.85 19.63
C TYR A 375 -17.08 -3.08 20.50
N GLN A 376 -16.39 -4.09 19.96
CA GLN A 376 -16.03 -5.30 20.70
C GLN A 376 -15.15 -4.98 21.91
N ALA A 377 -14.13 -4.11 21.75
CA ALA A 377 -13.24 -3.73 22.84
C ALA A 377 -13.93 -2.96 23.99
N LEU A 378 -15.05 -2.28 23.71
CA LEU A 378 -15.79 -1.49 24.69
C LEU A 378 -16.97 -2.22 25.34
N THR A 379 -17.54 -3.22 24.66
CA THR A 379 -18.81 -3.84 25.07
C THR A 379 -18.73 -5.36 25.23
N ASP A 380 -17.60 -5.98 24.89
CA ASP A 380 -17.42 -7.43 24.75
C ASP A 380 -18.40 -8.12 23.78
N ALA A 381 -19.21 -7.35 23.05
CA ALA A 381 -20.17 -7.84 22.08
C ALA A 381 -19.62 -7.73 20.64
N SER A 382 -19.90 -8.74 19.82
CA SER A 382 -19.51 -8.75 18.41
C SER A 382 -20.56 -8.06 17.55
N LEU A 383 -20.10 -7.23 16.61
CA LEU A 383 -20.93 -6.58 15.59
C LEU A 383 -20.26 -6.74 14.22
N SER A 384 -21.06 -6.89 13.16
CA SER A 384 -20.58 -6.82 11.79
C SER A 384 -21.13 -5.56 11.10
N VAL A 385 -20.29 -4.92 10.28
CA VAL A 385 -20.69 -3.76 9.46
C VAL A 385 -20.82 -4.24 8.02
N GLY A 386 -22.06 -4.26 7.52
CA GLY A 386 -22.36 -4.70 6.16
C GLY A 386 -22.20 -3.60 5.09
N PRO A 387 -22.26 -3.97 3.79
CA PRO A 387 -22.14 -3.06 2.65
C PRO A 387 -23.05 -1.83 2.69
N GLN A 388 -24.22 -1.94 3.35
CA GLN A 388 -25.21 -0.88 3.42
C GLN A 388 -24.66 0.39 4.09
N VAL A 389 -23.80 0.23 5.10
CA VAL A 389 -23.17 1.36 5.80
C VAL A 389 -22.20 2.08 4.86
N TYR A 390 -21.35 1.34 4.16
CA TYR A 390 -20.40 1.90 3.20
C TYR A 390 -21.11 2.59 2.02
N ASN A 391 -22.13 1.93 1.46
CA ASN A 391 -22.91 2.46 0.35
C ASN A 391 -23.76 3.69 0.72
N PHE A 392 -24.02 3.91 2.01
CA PHE A 392 -24.69 5.11 2.47
C PHE A 392 -23.80 6.36 2.39
N PHE A 393 -22.54 6.28 2.82
CA PHE A 393 -21.66 7.45 2.88
C PHE A 393 -20.71 7.58 1.68
N PHE A 394 -20.20 6.48 1.16
CA PHE A 394 -19.08 6.53 0.21
C PHE A 394 -19.49 7.10 -1.16
N PRO A 395 -20.57 6.61 -1.82
CA PRO A 395 -20.95 7.13 -3.13
C PRO A 395 -21.25 8.64 -3.13
N PRO A 396 -22.01 9.22 -2.18
CA PRO A 396 -22.20 10.68 -2.12
C PRO A 396 -20.90 11.47 -1.97
N ILE A 397 -19.99 11.04 -1.09
CA ILE A 397 -18.71 11.73 -0.85
C ILE A 397 -17.88 11.76 -2.14
N VAL A 398 -17.71 10.60 -2.78
CA VAL A 398 -16.84 10.50 -3.95
C VAL A 398 -17.48 11.11 -5.19
N SER A 399 -18.81 10.98 -5.37
CA SER A 399 -19.52 11.58 -6.52
C SER A 399 -19.34 13.09 -6.59
N LEU A 400 -19.31 13.80 -5.44
CA LEU A 400 -19.02 15.23 -5.40
C LEU A 400 -17.65 15.56 -6.00
N GLY A 401 -16.63 14.76 -5.66
CA GLY A 401 -15.29 14.89 -6.22
C GLY A 401 -15.26 14.57 -7.72
N LEU A 402 -15.88 13.45 -8.14
CA LEU A 402 -15.90 12.99 -9.53
C LEU A 402 -16.57 14.01 -10.47
N VAL A 403 -17.65 14.65 -10.04
CA VAL A 403 -18.30 15.72 -10.81
C VAL A 403 -17.37 16.93 -10.97
N ALA A 404 -16.59 17.26 -9.94
CA ALA A 404 -15.69 18.41 -9.95
C ALA A 404 -14.40 18.21 -10.77
N ILE A 405 -14.00 16.96 -11.08
CA ILE A 405 -12.72 16.66 -11.74
C ILE A 405 -12.57 17.36 -13.10
N PRO A 406 -13.47 17.18 -14.10
CA PRO A 406 -13.35 17.87 -15.39
C PRO A 406 -13.24 19.39 -15.26
N ILE A 407 -14.03 19.99 -14.35
CA ILE A 407 -13.98 21.43 -14.08
C ILE A 407 -12.59 21.84 -13.57
N GLY A 408 -12.03 21.07 -12.64
CA GLY A 408 -10.72 21.32 -12.03
C GLY A 408 -9.55 21.30 -13.03
N VAL A 409 -9.65 20.49 -14.11
CA VAL A 409 -8.62 20.40 -15.16
C VAL A 409 -8.45 21.75 -15.88
N PHE A 410 -9.52 22.50 -16.09
CA PHE A 410 -9.50 23.78 -16.79
C PHE A 410 -9.10 24.98 -15.93
N LEU A 411 -9.12 24.84 -14.60
CA LEU A 411 -8.67 25.91 -13.73
C LEU A 411 -7.17 26.17 -13.91
N THR A 412 -6.76 27.44 -13.93
CA THR A 412 -5.35 27.84 -14.01
C THR A 412 -4.70 27.93 -12.62
N TRP A 413 -3.37 27.87 -12.59
CA TRP A 413 -2.59 28.01 -11.34
C TRP A 413 -2.62 29.45 -10.79
N ARG A 414 -2.35 29.65 -9.50
CA ARG A 414 -2.45 30.92 -8.72
C ARG A 414 -3.87 31.45 -8.59
N ARG A 415 -4.53 31.71 -9.71
CA ARG A 415 -5.84 32.35 -9.76
C ARG A 415 -6.51 31.98 -11.07
N ALA A 416 -7.66 31.33 -10.95
CA ALA A 416 -8.55 31.06 -12.06
C ALA A 416 -9.77 31.98 -11.99
N ARG A 417 -10.40 32.19 -13.14
CA ARG A 417 -11.78 32.69 -13.22
C ARG A 417 -12.70 31.47 -13.33
N LEU A 418 -13.97 31.63 -12.96
CA LEU A 418 -14.99 30.58 -13.09
C LEU A 418 -15.70 30.65 -14.45
N ASP A 419 -14.99 31.08 -15.49
CA ASP A 419 -15.39 30.93 -16.87
C ASP A 419 -15.27 29.45 -17.25
N LEU A 420 -16.34 28.70 -16.97
CA LEU A 420 -16.42 27.29 -17.33
C LEU A 420 -16.32 27.16 -18.86
N PRO A 421 -15.50 26.24 -19.38
CA PRO A 421 -15.43 25.98 -20.82
C PRO A 421 -16.68 25.20 -21.23
N VAL A 422 -17.82 25.89 -21.33
CA VAL A 422 -19.14 25.30 -21.61
C VAL A 422 -19.12 24.54 -22.94
N GLU A 423 -18.36 25.02 -23.93
CA GLU A 423 -18.18 24.35 -25.22
C GLU A 423 -17.55 22.95 -25.11
N HIS A 424 -16.76 22.69 -24.06
CA HIS A 424 -16.17 21.38 -23.77
C HIS A 424 -17.00 20.58 -22.75
N LEU A 425 -17.46 21.23 -21.69
CA LEU A 425 -18.18 20.57 -20.60
C LEU A 425 -19.62 20.19 -20.98
N LEU A 426 -20.32 20.99 -21.81
CA LEU A 426 -21.70 20.70 -22.17
C LEU A 426 -21.83 19.43 -23.05
N PRO A 427 -20.99 19.21 -24.08
CA PRO A 427 -20.97 17.93 -24.80
C PRO A 427 -20.65 16.74 -23.90
N ALA A 428 -19.67 16.87 -22.99
CA ALA A 428 -19.32 15.81 -22.05
C ALA A 428 -20.48 15.48 -21.10
N PHE A 429 -21.20 16.50 -20.62
CA PHE A 429 -22.39 16.32 -19.79
C PHE A 429 -23.52 15.64 -20.58
N ALA A 430 -23.75 16.04 -21.83
CA ALA A 430 -24.76 15.42 -22.70
C ALA A 430 -24.43 13.95 -23.00
N GLN A 431 -23.16 13.62 -23.25
CA GLN A 431 -22.71 12.24 -23.43
C GLN A 431 -22.88 11.41 -22.16
N SER A 432 -22.50 11.95 -21.00
CA SER A 432 -22.72 11.33 -19.70
C SER A 432 -24.19 11.03 -19.46
N LEU A 433 -25.07 12.01 -19.69
CA LEU A 433 -26.52 11.84 -19.55
C LEU A 433 -27.08 10.81 -20.53
N ALA A 434 -26.61 10.81 -21.78
CA ALA A 434 -27.01 9.81 -22.77
C ALA A 434 -26.63 8.40 -22.32
N VAL A 435 -25.43 8.19 -21.78
CA VAL A 435 -25.00 6.89 -21.22
C VAL A 435 -25.91 6.45 -20.07
N VAL A 436 -26.28 7.37 -19.17
CA VAL A 436 -27.23 7.08 -18.08
C VAL A 436 -28.58 6.64 -18.66
N CYS A 437 -29.15 7.42 -19.58
CA CYS A 437 -30.46 7.14 -20.18
C CYS A 437 -30.47 5.82 -20.96
N VAL A 438 -29.43 5.55 -21.75
CA VAL A 438 -29.29 4.30 -22.51
C VAL A 438 -29.19 3.12 -21.55
N THR A 439 -28.34 3.20 -20.53
CA THR A 439 -28.19 2.12 -19.54
C THR A 439 -29.52 1.82 -18.85
N LEU A 440 -30.23 2.85 -18.39
CA LEU A 440 -31.56 2.69 -17.77
C LEU A 440 -32.61 2.15 -18.74
N ALA A 441 -32.53 2.47 -20.04
CA ALA A 441 -33.46 1.95 -21.04
C ALA A 441 -33.26 0.44 -21.31
N PHE A 442 -32.01 -0.04 -21.26
CA PHE A 442 -31.70 -1.47 -21.50
C PHE A 442 -31.86 -2.34 -20.25
N PHE A 443 -31.47 -1.84 -19.08
CA PHE A 443 -31.41 -2.64 -17.83
C PHE A 443 -32.54 -2.31 -16.85
N GLY A 444 -33.21 -1.17 -17.01
CA GLY A 444 -34.33 -0.74 -16.16
C GLY A 444 -33.91 0.17 -15.01
N LEU A 445 -34.93 0.71 -14.31
CA LEU A 445 -34.77 1.63 -13.18
C LEU A 445 -34.07 1.03 -11.93
N PRO A 446 -34.18 -0.27 -11.61
CA PRO A 446 -33.48 -0.84 -10.46
C PRO A 446 -31.94 -0.66 -10.51
N ASP A 447 -31.35 -0.58 -11.70
CA ASP A 447 -29.90 -0.46 -11.93
C ASP A 447 -29.40 1.00 -12.01
N TRP A 448 -30.15 1.95 -11.46
CA TRP A 448 -29.83 3.38 -11.53
C TRP A 448 -28.44 3.74 -10.98
N ALA A 449 -27.95 3.05 -9.95
CA ALA A 449 -26.63 3.32 -9.37
C ALA A 449 -25.51 2.95 -10.35
N ALA A 450 -25.65 1.83 -11.07
CA ALA A 450 -24.71 1.43 -12.11
C ALA A 450 -24.75 2.41 -13.29
N ALA A 451 -25.94 2.83 -13.71
CA ALA A 451 -26.11 3.82 -14.77
C ALA A 451 -25.44 5.16 -14.42
N LEU A 452 -25.62 5.66 -13.19
CA LEU A 452 -24.94 6.86 -12.71
C LEU A 452 -23.42 6.68 -12.66
N GLY A 453 -22.93 5.52 -12.21
CA GLY A 453 -21.51 5.19 -12.22
C GLY A 453 -20.89 5.26 -13.62
N LEU A 454 -21.55 4.67 -14.62
CA LEU A 454 -21.13 4.73 -16.04
C LEU A 454 -21.21 6.16 -16.60
N GLY A 455 -22.26 6.90 -16.24
CA GLY A 455 -22.39 8.32 -16.56
C GLY A 455 -21.24 9.15 -16.01
N LEU A 456 -20.90 8.98 -14.73
CA LEU A 456 -19.77 9.67 -14.08
C LEU A 456 -18.43 9.27 -14.69
N ALA A 457 -18.22 7.99 -15.01
CA ALA A 457 -17.01 7.54 -15.71
C ALA A 457 -16.88 8.22 -17.08
N THR A 458 -17.97 8.29 -17.84
CA THR A 458 -18.03 8.99 -19.13
C THR A 458 -17.70 10.47 -18.95
N TRP A 459 -18.34 11.14 -17.99
CA TRP A 459 -18.11 12.54 -17.64
C TRP A 459 -16.64 12.84 -17.38
N ILE A 460 -15.96 12.01 -16.59
CA ILE A 460 -14.54 12.18 -16.27
C ILE A 460 -13.69 12.03 -17.52
N VAL A 461 -13.91 10.99 -18.32
CA VAL A 461 -13.10 10.71 -19.51
C VAL A 461 -13.29 11.81 -20.55
N THR A 462 -14.53 12.09 -20.94
CA THR A 462 -14.82 13.01 -22.04
C THR A 462 -14.68 14.47 -21.65
N GLY A 463 -14.89 14.80 -20.37
CA GLY A 463 -14.74 16.15 -19.85
C GLY A 463 -13.30 16.54 -19.52
N SER A 464 -12.36 15.58 -19.47
CA SER A 464 -10.94 15.84 -19.20
C SER A 464 -10.06 15.86 -20.46
N LEU A 465 -10.61 15.45 -21.61
CA LEU A 465 -9.99 15.53 -22.93
C LEU A 465 -10.27 16.91 -23.55
#